data_AF-T1CDM8-F1
#
_entry.id   AF-T1CDM8-F1
#
_cell.length_a   1.000
_cell.length_b   1.000
_cell.length_c   1.000
_cell.angle_alpha   90.00
_cell.angle_beta   90.00
_cell.angle_gamma   90.00
#
_symmetry.space_group_name_H-M   'P 1'
#
loop_
_entity.id
_entity.type
_entity.pdbx_description
1 polymer ?
#
loop_
_entity_poly.entity_id
_entity_poly.type
_entity_poly.pdbx_seq_one_letter_code
_entity_poly.pdbx_strand_id
1 'polypeptide(L)'
;MSNYVVVFLVAAVTTYLLTFVVRRYANRIGAVVLPDARMVHEHPTATVGGLAMVGGFIVAMAVAYFMGGFSLIFHGSSEALGVVLAALVMAGVGLIDDLKDVSAPAKVAGQVLSASLLTFFGATMFYFRVPFAGVVVLAPSFVPLLTALWVVAMANA
;
A
#
# COMPACT_ATOMS: atom_id res chain seq x y z
N MET A 1 17.23 -16.30 -5.10
CA MET A 1 17.33 -15.94 -3.66
C MET A 1 18.07 -14.64 -3.43
N SER A 2 19.30 -14.44 -3.95
CA SER A 2 20.06 -13.19 -3.79
C SER A 2 19.27 -11.91 -4.16
N ASN A 3 18.61 -11.88 -5.32
CA ASN A 3 17.85 -10.71 -5.77
C ASN A 3 16.72 -10.30 -4.80
N TYR A 4 16.02 -11.26 -4.20
CA TYR A 4 14.95 -10.98 -3.22
C TYR A 4 15.51 -10.34 -1.95
N VAL A 5 16.67 -10.82 -1.48
CA VAL A 5 17.35 -10.25 -0.30
C VAL A 5 17.79 -8.81 -0.58
N VAL A 6 18.32 -8.53 -1.77
CA VAL A 6 18.68 -7.16 -2.17
C VAL A 6 17.46 -6.24 -2.16
N VAL A 7 16.36 -6.63 -2.80
CA VAL A 7 15.13 -5.83 -2.84
C VAL A 7 14.57 -5.60 -1.44
N PHE A 8 14.57 -6.62 -0.59
CA PHE A 8 14.16 -6.52 0.81
C PHE A 8 15.02 -5.52 1.59
N LEU A 9 16.35 -5.64 1.50
CA LEU A 9 17.28 -4.74 2.19
C LEU A 9 17.13 -3.30 1.71
N VAL A 10 16.95 -3.09 0.41
CA VAL A 10 16.66 -1.76 -0.16
C VAL A 10 15.37 -1.22 0.44
N ALA A 11 14.28 -1.98 0.42
CA ALA A 11 13.01 -1.54 1.01
C ALA A 11 13.16 -1.17 2.49
N ALA A 12 13.83 -2.02 3.28
CA ALA A 12 14.03 -1.82 4.71
C ALA A 12 14.90 -0.60 5.02
N VAL A 13 16.07 -0.50 4.39
CA VAL A 13 17.02 0.61 4.61
C VAL A 13 16.42 1.93 4.13
N THR A 14 15.83 1.96 2.93
CA THR A 14 15.21 3.19 2.41
C THR A 14 14.04 3.63 3.28
N THR A 15 13.18 2.71 3.72
CA THR A 15 12.08 3.04 4.65
C THR A 15 12.64 3.62 5.94
N TYR A 16 13.62 2.97 6.57
CA TYR A 16 14.24 3.42 7.82
C TYR A 16 14.84 4.83 7.69
N LEU A 17 15.60 5.09 6.63
CA LEU A 17 16.19 6.40 6.38
C LEU A 17 15.12 7.47 6.14
N LEU A 18 14.10 7.15 5.34
CA LEU A 18 12.98 8.06 5.08
C LEU A 18 12.15 8.34 6.33
N THR A 19 12.07 7.43 7.30
CA THR A 19 11.36 7.67 8.57
C THR A 19 11.91 8.90 9.29
N PHE A 20 13.23 9.12 9.31
CA PHE A 20 13.82 10.31 9.93
C PHE A 20 13.44 11.60 9.20
N VAL A 21 13.43 11.55 7.87
CA VAL A 21 13.03 12.68 7.03
C VAL A 21 11.56 13.01 7.27
N VAL A 22 10.68 12.02 7.12
CA VAL A 22 9.24 12.15 7.34
C VAL A 22 8.94 12.68 8.74
N ARG A 23 9.60 12.16 9.79
CA ARG A 23 9.44 12.66 11.16
C ARG A 23 9.80 14.14 11.29
N ARG A 24 10.89 14.58 10.66
CA ARG A 24 11.32 15.98 10.70
C ARG A 24 10.32 16.90 9.99
N TYR A 25 9.76 16.47 8.86
CA TYR A 25 8.77 17.25 8.12
C TYR A 25 7.39 17.24 8.78
N ALA A 26 6.96 16.11 9.35
CA ALA A 26 5.70 15.98 10.08
C ALA A 26 5.58 17.02 11.20
N ASN A 27 6.66 17.18 11.99
CA ASN A 27 6.74 18.21 13.04
C ASN A 27 6.63 19.64 12.50
N ARG A 28 7.05 19.89 11.25
CA ARG A 28 6.99 21.23 10.63
C ARG A 28 5.63 21.58 10.06
N ILE A 29 4.92 20.59 9.51
CA ILE A 29 3.60 20.78 8.90
C ILE A 29 2.45 20.57 9.88
N GLY A 30 2.75 20.25 11.15
CA GLY A 30 1.75 19.99 12.19
C GLY A 30 1.06 18.63 12.06
N ALA A 31 1.59 17.72 11.25
CA ALA A 31 1.11 16.34 11.10
C ALA A 31 1.58 15.47 12.28
N VAL A 32 1.23 15.90 13.49
CA VAL A 32 1.60 15.27 14.75
C VAL A 32 0.37 15.13 15.63
N VAL A 33 0.25 14.00 16.30
CA VAL A 33 -0.72 13.81 17.38
C VAL A 33 -0.10 14.33 18.66
N LEU A 34 -0.77 15.27 19.30
CA LEU A 34 -0.38 15.83 20.59
C LEU A 34 -0.78 14.86 21.72
N PRO A 35 0.02 14.79 22.81
CA PRO A 35 -0.38 14.08 24.02
C PRO A 35 -1.74 14.56 24.54
N ASP A 36 -2.63 13.62 24.84
CA ASP A 36 -3.90 13.85 25.53
C ASP A 36 -3.98 12.93 26.76
N ALA A 37 -4.84 13.26 27.73
CA ALA A 37 -5.02 12.52 28.99
C ALA A 37 -5.44 11.05 28.80
N ARG A 38 -5.84 10.66 27.58
CA ARG A 38 -6.20 9.29 27.18
C ARG A 38 -5.07 8.56 26.42
N MET A 39 -3.97 9.23 26.09
CA MET A 39 -2.88 8.68 25.28
C MET A 39 -1.66 8.33 26.14
N VAL A 40 -1.00 7.22 25.79
CA VAL A 40 0.23 6.74 26.46
C VAL A 40 1.49 7.53 26.06
N HIS A 41 1.41 8.35 25.01
CA HIS A 41 2.55 9.09 24.47
C HIS A 41 2.72 10.43 25.17
N GLU A 42 3.89 10.66 25.76
CA GLU A 42 4.24 11.94 26.42
C GLU A 42 4.81 13.00 25.44
N HIS A 43 5.05 12.62 24.18
CA HIS A 43 5.62 13.51 23.16
C HIS A 43 4.79 13.51 21.87
N PRO A 44 4.77 14.64 21.13
CA PRO A 44 4.12 14.71 19.83
C PRO A 44 4.67 13.64 18.88
N THR A 45 3.76 12.82 18.34
CA THR A 45 4.12 11.67 17.50
C THR A 45 3.65 11.92 16.07
N ALA A 46 4.54 11.76 15.09
CA ALA A 46 4.24 11.97 13.68
C ALA A 46 3.20 10.96 13.17
N THR A 47 2.16 11.44 12.49
CA THR A 47 1.06 10.58 11.98
C THR A 47 1.36 9.99 10.61
N VAL A 48 2.14 10.67 9.79
CA VAL A 48 2.34 10.35 8.36
C VAL A 48 3.46 9.35 8.06
N GLY A 49 3.72 8.41 8.98
CA GLY A 49 4.80 7.41 8.84
C GLY A 49 4.66 6.51 7.59
N GLY A 50 3.43 6.32 7.11
CA GLY A 50 3.15 5.55 5.89
C GLY A 50 3.87 6.06 4.64
N LEU A 51 4.18 7.37 4.57
CA LEU A 51 4.92 7.95 3.44
C LEU A 51 6.34 7.39 3.33
N ALA A 52 7.00 7.10 4.46
CA ALA A 52 8.32 6.48 4.44
C ALA A 52 8.27 5.06 3.87
N MET A 53 7.23 4.29 4.22
CA MET A 53 7.03 2.93 3.72
C MET A 53 6.73 2.91 2.22
N VAL A 54 5.87 3.82 1.75
CA VAL A 54 5.56 3.95 0.32
C VAL A 54 6.79 4.35 -0.48
N GLY A 55 7.59 5.29 0.05
CA GLY A 55 8.87 5.66 -0.57
C GLY A 55 9.85 4.49 -0.65
N GLY A 56 10.00 3.70 0.42
CA GLY A 56 10.81 2.49 0.42
C GLY A 56 10.32 1.43 -0.57
N PHE A 57 9.02 1.23 -0.65
CA PHE A 57 8.39 0.33 -1.63
C PHE A 57 8.66 0.76 -3.07
N ILE A 58 8.49 2.05 -3.40
CA ILE A 58 8.74 2.59 -4.75
C ILE A 58 10.21 2.41 -5.14
N VAL A 59 11.14 2.72 -4.24
CA VAL A 59 12.58 2.56 -4.50
C VAL A 59 12.93 1.08 -4.70
N ALA A 60 12.37 0.19 -3.87
CA ALA A 60 12.57 -1.24 -4.02
C ALA A 60 12.01 -1.79 -5.35
N MET A 61 10.84 -1.31 -5.78
CA MET A 61 10.26 -1.65 -7.10
C MET A 61 11.12 -1.14 -8.25
N ALA A 62 11.65 0.09 -8.16
CA ALA A 62 12.57 0.62 -9.17
C ALA A 62 13.86 -0.20 -9.24
N VAL A 63 14.46 -0.54 -8.10
CA VAL A 63 15.66 -1.40 -8.06
C VAL A 63 15.35 -2.78 -8.65
N ALA A 64 14.22 -3.39 -8.27
CA ALA A 64 13.80 -4.69 -8.81
C ALA A 64 13.63 -4.65 -10.35
N TYR A 65 13.09 -3.55 -10.88
CA TYR A 65 12.95 -3.32 -12.32
C TYR A 65 14.32 -3.28 -13.02
N PHE A 66 15.28 -2.49 -12.52
CA PHE A 66 16.59 -2.31 -13.16
C PHE A 66 17.55 -3.49 -12.97
N MET A 67 17.39 -4.30 -11.93
CA MET A 67 18.26 -5.46 -11.68
C MET A 67 18.09 -6.59 -12.72
N GLY A 68 17.03 -6.58 -13.53
CA GLY A 68 16.78 -7.58 -14.58
C GLY A 68 16.38 -8.98 -14.07
N GLY A 69 16.63 -9.28 -12.79
CA GLY A 69 16.31 -10.56 -12.15
C GLY A 69 14.81 -10.85 -11.96
N PHE A 70 13.94 -9.92 -12.36
CA PHE A 70 12.48 -9.99 -12.25
C PHE A 70 11.79 -9.69 -13.59
N SER A 71 12.46 -9.94 -14.72
CA SER A 71 11.96 -9.61 -16.06
C SER A 71 10.55 -10.13 -16.34
N LEU A 72 10.21 -11.35 -15.90
CA LEU A 72 8.86 -11.92 -16.01
C LEU A 72 7.77 -11.05 -15.36
N ILE A 73 8.06 -10.43 -14.22
CA ILE A 73 7.12 -9.60 -13.48
C ILE A 73 6.94 -8.22 -14.13
N PHE A 74 8.04 -7.64 -14.63
CA PHE A 74 8.05 -6.26 -15.12
C PHE A 74 7.87 -6.10 -16.64
N HIS A 75 8.23 -7.10 -17.43
CA HIS A 75 8.12 -7.08 -18.89
C HIS A 75 7.05 -8.04 -19.40
N GLY A 76 6.72 -9.09 -18.64
CA GLY A 76 5.71 -10.08 -19.02
C GLY A 76 4.29 -9.77 -18.52
N SER A 77 4.15 -8.79 -17.61
CA SER A 77 2.87 -8.43 -17.01
C SER A 77 2.83 -6.94 -16.64
N SER A 78 1.62 -6.38 -16.62
CA SER A 78 1.36 -5.02 -16.14
C SER A 78 0.94 -4.99 -14.67
N GLU A 79 0.88 -6.15 -14.00
CA GLU A 79 0.50 -6.29 -12.58
C GLU A 79 1.35 -5.42 -11.65
N ALA A 80 2.68 -5.40 -11.85
CA ALA A 80 3.58 -4.62 -11.01
C ALA A 80 3.26 -3.12 -11.08
N LEU A 81 2.93 -2.60 -12.27
CA LEU A 81 2.48 -1.22 -12.44
C LEU A 81 1.14 -1.00 -11.73
N GLY A 82 0.21 -1.94 -11.86
CA GLY A 82 -1.08 -1.90 -11.16
C GLY A 82 -0.94 -1.81 -9.65
N VAL A 83 -0.05 -2.62 -9.07
CA VAL A 83 0.24 -2.60 -7.63
C VAL A 83 0.84 -1.25 -7.20
N VAL A 84 1.78 -0.70 -7.97
CA VAL A 84 2.37 0.62 -7.66
C VAL A 84 1.30 1.72 -7.70
N LEU A 85 0.47 1.76 -8.73
CA LEU A 85 -0.58 2.77 -8.86
C LEU A 85 -1.65 2.63 -7.76
N ALA A 86 -2.08 1.39 -7.46
CA ALA A 86 -3.02 1.14 -6.38
C ALA A 86 -2.45 1.53 -5.00
N ALA A 87 -1.18 1.21 -4.74
CA ALA A 87 -0.50 1.60 -3.50
C ALA A 87 -0.40 3.13 -3.37
N LEU A 88 -0.13 3.84 -4.47
CA LEU A 88 -0.12 5.31 -4.48
C LEU A 88 -1.48 5.93 -4.19
N VAL A 89 -2.56 5.37 -4.74
CA VAL A 89 -3.93 5.81 -4.43
C VAL A 89 -4.25 5.56 -2.96
N MET A 90 -3.99 4.35 -2.44
CA MET A 90 -4.19 4.02 -1.03
C MET A 90 -3.40 4.92 -0.10
N ALA A 91 -2.13 5.18 -0.43
CA ALA A 91 -1.26 6.08 0.33
C ALA A 91 -1.79 7.52 0.31
N GLY A 92 -2.29 7.99 -0.84
CA GLY A 92 -2.89 9.31 -0.96
C GLY A 92 -4.16 9.44 -0.11
N VAL A 93 -5.04 8.44 -0.16
CA VAL A 93 -6.26 8.40 0.67
C VAL A 93 -5.92 8.44 2.15
N GLY A 94 -4.97 7.59 2.60
CA GLY A 94 -4.52 7.57 3.99
C GLY A 94 -3.87 8.89 4.42
N LEU A 95 -3.02 9.48 3.57
CA LEU A 95 -2.40 10.77 3.86
C LEU A 95 -3.43 11.90 4.01
N ILE A 96 -4.43 11.96 3.12
CA ILE A 96 -5.45 13.00 3.21
C ILE A 96 -6.30 12.80 4.47
N ASP A 97 -6.60 11.55 4.80
CA ASP A 97 -7.33 11.20 6.01
C ASP A 97 -6.59 11.62 7.29
N ASP A 98 -5.30 11.31 7.38
CA ASP A 98 -4.43 11.70 8.50
C ASP A 98 -4.35 13.23 8.70
N LEU A 99 -4.62 14.02 7.66
CA LEU A 99 -4.47 15.48 7.68
C LEU A 99 -5.78 16.24 7.80
N LYS A 100 -6.91 15.71 7.28
CA LYS A 100 -8.14 16.50 7.08
C LYS A 100 -9.44 15.76 7.39
N ASP A 101 -9.41 14.59 8.04
CA ASP A 101 -10.59 13.75 8.33
C ASP A 101 -11.47 13.51 7.09
N VAL A 102 -11.20 12.41 6.38
CA VAL A 102 -11.94 12.07 5.16
C VAL A 102 -13.25 11.36 5.53
N SER A 103 -14.36 11.72 4.86
CA SER A 103 -15.65 11.04 5.08
C SER A 103 -15.57 9.56 4.69
N ALA A 104 -16.30 8.69 5.41
CA ALA A 104 -16.29 7.26 5.14
C ALA A 104 -16.61 6.88 3.67
N PRO A 105 -17.60 7.50 2.99
CA PRO A 105 -17.83 7.23 1.57
C PRO A 105 -16.65 7.60 0.67
N ALA A 106 -15.94 8.69 0.97
CA ALA A 106 -14.77 9.12 0.19
C ALA A 106 -13.58 8.17 0.38
N LYS A 107 -13.36 7.64 1.59
CA LYS A 107 -12.34 6.60 1.84
C LYS A 107 -12.62 5.34 1.02
N VAL A 108 -13.87 4.87 1.07
CA VAL A 108 -14.30 3.67 0.33
C VAL A 108 -14.17 3.91 -1.19
N ALA A 109 -14.51 5.09 -1.70
CA ALA A 109 -14.31 5.42 -3.11
C ALA A 109 -12.83 5.31 -3.52
N GLY A 110 -11.90 5.79 -2.68
CA GLY A 110 -10.46 5.64 -2.91
C GLY A 110 -9.97 4.18 -2.86
N GLN A 111 -10.51 3.38 -1.94
CA GLN A 111 -10.22 1.94 -1.86
C GLN A 111 -10.74 1.19 -3.10
N VAL A 112 -11.96 1.50 -3.56
CA VAL A 112 -12.56 0.94 -4.78
C VAL A 112 -11.76 1.36 -6.01
N LEU A 113 -11.30 2.62 -6.09
CA LEU A 113 -10.41 3.06 -7.16
C LEU A 113 -9.10 2.26 -7.19
N SER A 114 -8.49 2.04 -6.03
CA SER A 114 -7.30 1.21 -5.89
C SER A 114 -7.53 -0.22 -6.38
N ALA A 115 -8.65 -0.84 -5.98
CA ALA A 115 -9.03 -2.17 -6.45
C ALA A 115 -9.34 -2.23 -7.96
N SER A 116 -9.90 -1.15 -8.50
CA SER A 116 -10.17 -1.02 -9.93
C SER A 116 -8.87 -0.97 -10.73
N LEU A 117 -7.85 -0.25 -10.23
CA LEU A 117 -6.51 -0.26 -10.81
C LEU A 117 -5.90 -1.66 -10.78
N LEU A 118 -5.93 -2.34 -9.63
CA LEU A 118 -5.44 -3.72 -9.51
C LEU A 118 -6.10 -4.64 -10.54
N THR A 119 -7.43 -4.56 -10.66
CA THR A 119 -8.20 -5.37 -11.61
C THR A 119 -7.85 -5.04 -13.05
N PHE A 120 -7.77 -3.75 -13.40
CA PHE A 120 -7.47 -3.29 -14.76
C PHE A 120 -6.08 -3.74 -15.23
N PHE A 121 -5.10 -3.77 -14.32
CA PHE A 121 -3.74 -4.22 -14.58
C PHE A 121 -3.53 -5.73 -14.36
N GLY A 122 -4.59 -6.49 -14.13
CA GLY A 122 -4.54 -7.95 -14.00
C GLY A 122 -4.09 -8.48 -12.63
N ALA A 123 -3.78 -7.62 -11.67
CA ALA A 123 -3.43 -7.97 -10.30
C ALA A 123 -4.70 -8.28 -9.49
N THR A 124 -5.41 -9.35 -9.88
CA THR A 124 -6.77 -9.62 -9.42
C THR A 124 -6.93 -11.00 -8.78
N MET A 125 -7.99 -11.17 -7.99
CA MET A 125 -8.28 -12.44 -7.34
C MET A 125 -9.06 -13.35 -8.30
N PHE A 126 -8.35 -14.20 -9.06
CA PHE A 126 -8.98 -15.23 -9.91
C PHE A 126 -9.48 -16.45 -9.11
N TYR A 127 -8.85 -16.69 -7.96
CA TYR A 127 -9.07 -17.86 -7.13
C TYR A 127 -9.35 -17.44 -5.70
N PHE A 128 -10.44 -17.96 -5.13
CA PHE A 128 -10.78 -17.76 -3.73
C PHE A 128 -10.55 -19.05 -2.95
N ARG A 129 -9.64 -19.04 -1.98
CA ARG A 129 -9.35 -20.21 -1.16
C ARG A 129 -10.21 -20.21 0.09
N VAL A 130 -11.09 -21.20 0.20
CA VAL A 130 -11.92 -21.40 1.39
C VAL A 130 -11.14 -22.31 2.36
N PRO A 131 -10.92 -21.89 3.61
CA PRO A 131 -10.33 -22.75 4.63
C PRO A 131 -11.05 -24.10 4.67
N PHE A 132 -10.30 -25.20 4.63
CA PHE A 132 -10.79 -26.58 4.69
C PHE A 132 -11.66 -27.07 3.51
N ALA A 133 -12.15 -26.18 2.64
CA ALA A 133 -13.03 -26.53 1.51
C ALA A 133 -12.39 -26.37 0.11
N GLY A 134 -11.10 -25.99 0.04
CA GLY A 134 -10.34 -25.96 -1.21
C GLY A 134 -10.36 -24.60 -1.92
N VAL A 135 -10.15 -24.61 -3.24
CA VAL A 135 -10.05 -23.39 -4.07
C VAL A 135 -11.25 -23.31 -4.99
N VAL A 136 -11.92 -22.15 -4.96
CA VAL A 136 -13.02 -21.81 -5.86
C VAL A 136 -12.49 -20.91 -6.97
N VAL A 137 -12.72 -21.31 -8.23
CA VAL A 137 -12.43 -20.46 -9.39
C VAL A 137 -13.56 -19.45 -9.53
N LEU A 138 -13.21 -18.17 -9.59
CA LEU A 138 -14.20 -17.11 -9.67
C LEU A 138 -14.65 -16.91 -11.11
N ALA A 139 -15.97 -16.79 -11.31
CA ALA A 139 -16.49 -16.43 -12.61
C ALA A 139 -16.07 -14.98 -12.95
N PRO A 140 -15.77 -14.66 -14.23
CA PRO A 140 -15.17 -13.38 -14.62
C PRO A 140 -15.95 -12.14 -14.15
N SER A 141 -17.27 -12.22 -14.05
CA SER A 141 -18.13 -11.14 -13.55
C SER A 141 -17.94 -10.82 -12.06
N PHE A 142 -17.51 -11.79 -11.26
CA PHE A 142 -17.29 -11.63 -9.82
C PHE A 142 -15.87 -11.19 -9.46
N VAL A 143 -14.91 -11.35 -10.37
CA VAL A 143 -13.48 -11.06 -10.12
C VAL A 143 -13.24 -9.59 -9.69
N PRO A 144 -13.76 -8.57 -10.41
CA PRO A 144 -13.59 -7.17 -9.99
C PRO A 144 -14.27 -6.88 -8.64
N LEU A 145 -15.49 -7.40 -8.45
CA LEU A 145 -16.29 -7.18 -7.25
C LEU A 145 -15.60 -7.76 -6.01
N LEU A 146 -15.13 -9.00 -6.10
CA LEU A 146 -14.45 -9.66 -4.98
C LEU A 146 -13.08 -9.06 -4.72
N THR A 147 -12.35 -8.62 -5.76
CA THR A 147 -11.10 -7.89 -5.58
C THR A 147 -11.35 -6.57 -4.83
N ALA A 148 -12.39 -5.82 -5.20
CA ALA A 148 -12.75 -4.58 -4.49
C ALA A 148 -13.20 -4.83 -3.06
N LEU A 149 -14.06 -5.81 -2.83
CA LEU A 149 -14.50 -6.18 -1.49
C LEU A 149 -13.33 -6.61 -0.62
N TRP A 150 -12.37 -7.35 -1.17
CA TRP A 150 -11.18 -7.79 -0.45
C TRP A 150 -10.26 -6.63 -0.08
N VAL A 151 -10.01 -5.69 -1.01
CA VAL A 151 -9.21 -4.49 -0.74
C VAL A 151 -9.87 -3.64 0.35
N VAL A 152 -11.18 -3.39 0.24
CA VAL A 152 -11.93 -2.63 1.25
C VAL A 152 -11.91 -3.36 2.59
N ALA A 153 -12.15 -4.67 2.62
CA ALA A 153 -12.13 -5.45 3.86
C ALA A 153 -10.76 -5.39 4.54
N MET A 154 -9.66 -5.65 3.80
CA MET A 154 -8.31 -5.63 4.36
C MET A 154 -7.87 -4.23 4.81
N ALA A 155 -8.34 -3.17 4.16
CA ALA A 155 -8.00 -1.80 4.52
C ALA A 155 -8.74 -1.29 5.76
N ASN A 156 -9.89 -1.88 6.12
CA ASN A 156 -10.72 -1.44 7.25
C ASN A 156 -10.83 -2.47 8.39
N ALA A 157 -10.26 -3.67 8.24
CA ALA A 157 -10.22 -4.72 9.27
C ALA A 157 -9.20 -4.38 10.37
#